data_AF-A0A8J3EMW1-F1
#
_entry.id   AF-A0A8J3EMW1-F1
#
_cell.length_a   1.000
_cell.length_b   1.000
_cell.length_c   1.000
_cell.angle_alpha   90.00
_cell.angle_beta   90.00
_cell.angle_gamma   90.00
#
_symmetry.space_group_name_H-M   'P 1'
#
loop_
_entity.id
_entity.type
_entity.pdbx_description
1 polymer ?
#
loop_
_entity_poly.entity_id
_entity_poly.type
_entity_poly.pdbx_seq_one_letter_code
_entity_poly.pdbx_strand_id
1 'polypeptide(L)' 'MSHTTLRQRHKERNQCVREFHKEHEFKIQFGENGNSLLAKWERFFYKKIILPLKDVK' A
#
# COMPACT_ATOMS: atom_id res chain seq x y z
N MET A 1 -10.11 -20.61 -19.56
CA MET A 1 -10.85 -19.89 -18.50
C MET A 1 -11.76 -18.88 -19.18
N SER A 2 -13.03 -18.78 -18.80
CA SER A 2 -13.97 -17.83 -19.42
C SER A 2 -13.59 -16.37 -19.09
N HIS A 3 -13.92 -15.42 -19.95
CA HIS A 3 -13.69 -14.00 -19.67
C HIS A 3 -14.36 -13.52 -18.37
N THR A 4 -15.51 -14.10 -18.01
CA THR A 4 -16.21 -13.81 -16.76
C THR A 4 -15.41 -14.26 -15.52
N THR A 5 -14.78 -15.43 -15.56
CA THR A 5 -13.94 -15.92 -14.44
C THR A 5 -12.64 -15.16 -14.29
N LEU A 6 -12.03 -14.68 -15.39
CA LEU A 6 -10.86 -13.82 -15.34
C LEU A 6 -11.18 -12.45 -14.74
N ARG A 7 -12.27 -11.81 -15.17
CA ARG A 7 -12.72 -10.52 -14.63
C ARG A 7 -12.97 -10.57 -13.13
N GLN A 8 -13.57 -11.66 -12.65
CA GLN A 8 -13.83 -11.86 -11.23
C GLN A 8 -12.52 -11.97 -10.43
N ARG A 9 -11.56 -12.79 -10.88
CA ARG A 9 -10.24 -12.89 -10.23
C ARG A 9 -9.47 -11.57 -10.21
N HIS A 10 -9.57 -10.78 -11.29
CA HIS A 10 -8.96 -9.45 -11.30
C HIS A 10 -9.60 -8.51 -10.28
N LYS A 11 -10.93 -8.56 -10.12
CA LYS A 11 -11.64 -7.77 -9.12
C LYS A 11 -11.22 -8.15 -7.70
N GLU A 12 -11.18 -9.45 -7.40
CA GLU A 12 -10.76 -9.99 -6.11
C GLU A 12 -9.31 -9.64 -5.78
N ARG A 13 -8.39 -9.82 -6.75
CA ARG A 13 -6.99 -9.42 -6.59
C ARG A 13 -6.86 -7.92 -6.31
N ASN A 14 -7.57 -7.08 -7.07
CA ASN A 14 -7.51 -5.63 -6.89
C ASN A 14 -8.08 -5.20 -5.52
N GLN A 15 -9.09 -5.91 -5.01
CA GLN A 15 -9.60 -5.69 -3.67
C GLN A 15 -8.56 -6.06 -2.61
N CYS A 16 -7.98 -7.26 -2.70
CA CYS A 16 -6.94 -7.72 -1.78
C CYS A 16 -5.73 -6.78 -1.77
N VAL A 17 -5.25 -6.36 -2.95
CA VAL A 17 -4.13 -5.41 -3.06
C VAL A 17 -4.48 -4.07 -2.41
N ARG A 18 -5.72 -3.59 -2.57
CA ARG A 18 -6.16 -2.34 -1.93
C ARG A 18 -6.19 -2.45 -0.40
N GLU A 19 -6.68 -3.57 0.12
CA GLU A 19 -6.72 -3.84 1.56
C GLU A 19 -5.30 -3.93 2.13
N PHE A 20 -4.41 -4.66 1.45
CA PHE A 20 -2.99 -4.73 1.81
C PHE A 20 -2.34 -3.34 1.83
N HIS A 21 -2.56 -2.51 0.81
CA HIS A 21 -1.99 -1.16 0.76
C HIS A 21 -2.45 -0.29 1.93
N LYS A 22 -3.73 -0.37 2.31
CA LYS A 22 -4.25 0.37 3.48
C LYS A 22 -3.57 -0.08 4.76
N GLU A 23 -3.52 -1.39 5.00
CA GLU A 23 -2.89 -1.94 6.21
C GLU A 23 -1.39 -1.61 6.27
N HIS A 24 -0.70 -1.75 5.14
CA HIS A 24 0.72 -1.44 5.03
C HIS A 24 1.02 0.04 5.29
N GLU A 25 0.18 0.93 4.75
CA GLU A 25 0.27 2.36 5.00
C GLU A 25 0.17 2.70 6.50
N PHE A 26 -0.77 2.08 7.22
CA PHE A 26 -0.88 2.24 8.67
C PHE A 26 0.41 1.77 9.37
N LYS A 27 0.95 0.60 9.00
CA LYS A 27 2.21 0.09 9.56
C LYS A 27 3.38 1.04 9.30
N ILE A 28 3.44 1.72 8.15
CA ILE A 28 4.47 2.74 7.89
C ILE A 28 4.29 3.95 8.81
N GLN A 29 3.06 4.43 8.98
CA GLN A 29 2.76 5.62 9.80
C GLN A 29 3.09 5.40 11.28
N PHE A 30 2.63 4.28 11.84
CA PHE A 30 2.91 3.88 13.23
C PHE A 30 4.33 3.33 13.42
N GLY A 31 5.00 3.02 12.32
CA GLY A 31 6.38 2.56 12.35
C GLY A 31 6.56 1.08 12.66
N GLU A 32 5.51 0.30 12.50
CA GLU A 32 5.42 -1.14 12.68
C GLU A 32 5.88 -1.94 11.44
N ASN A 33 6.27 -1.25 10.35
CA ASN A 33 6.92 -1.83 9.16
C ASN A 33 8.35 -2.38 9.44
N GLY A 34 8.72 -2.56 10.71
CA GLY A 34 10.04 -3.05 11.11
C GLY A 34 11.17 -2.01 11.02
N ASN A 35 12.39 -2.47 11.32
CA ASN A 35 13.55 -1.62 11.62
C ASN A 35 14.72 -1.79 10.63
N SER A 36 14.53 -2.52 9.53
CA SER A 36 15.55 -2.67 8.50
C SER A 36 15.89 -1.32 7.85
N LEU A 37 17.05 -1.21 7.21
CA LEU A 37 17.43 0.01 6.47
C LEU A 37 16.36 0.35 5.42
N LEU A 38 15.86 -0.66 4.70
CA LEU A 38 14.79 -0.48 3.72
C LEU A 38 13.49 0.04 4.36
N ALA A 39 13.08 -0.51 5.49
CA ALA A 39 11.89 -0.03 6.21
C ALA A 39 12.04 1.42 6.71
N LYS A 40 13.26 1.83 7.08
CA LYS A 40 13.56 3.22 7.45
C LYS A 40 13.50 4.14 6.23
N TRP A 41 14.07 3.73 5.09
CA TRP A 41 14.01 4.45 3.83
C TRP A 41 12.58 4.63 3.33
N GLU A 42 11.80 3.56 3.34
CA GLU A 42 10.39 3.57 2.97
C GLU A 42 9.60 4.54 3.85
N ARG A 43 9.81 4.50 5.17
CA ARG A 43 9.16 5.43 6.10
C ARG A 43 9.56 6.88 5.88
N PHE A 44 10.84 7.14 5.59
CA PHE A 44 11.33 8.47 5.25
C PHE A 44 10.66 9.00 3.99
N PHE A 45 10.66 8.21 2.92
CA PHE A 45 10.05 8.59 1.64
C PHE A 45 8.54 8.81 1.78
N TYR A 46 7.84 7.91 2.48
CA TYR A 46 6.41 8.05 2.73
C TYR A 46 6.07 9.36 3.45
N LYS A 47 6.78 9.68 4.53
CA LYS A 47 6.52 10.89 5.34
C LYS A 47 6.89 12.19 4.64
N LYS A 48 7.95 12.20 3.82
CA LYS A 48 8.48 13.42 3.19
C LYS A 48 7.90 13.71 1.81
N ILE A 49 7.48 12.68 1.07
CA ILE A 49 7.05 12.81 -0.31
C ILE A 49 5.58 12.43 -0.46
N ILE A 50 5.20 11.20 -0.07
CA ILE A 50 3.85 10.68 -0.35
C ILE A 50 2.79 11.36 0.51
N LEU A 51 3.03 11.54 1.80
CA LEU A 51 2.06 12.14 2.72
C LEU A 51 1.73 13.60 2.34
N PRO A 52 2.70 14.49 2.07
CA PRO A 52 2.39 15.84 1.58
C PRO A 52 1.64 15.87 0.25
N LEU A 53 1.93 14.95 -0.67
CA LEU A 53 1.22 14.87 -1.96
C LEU A 53 -0.24 14.43 -1.81
N LYS A 54 -0.61 13.74 -0.73
CA LYS A 54 -2.00 13.40 -0.44
C LYS A 54 -2.80 14.59 0.05
N ASP A 55 -2.20 15.49 0.83
CA ASP A 55 -2.86 16.68 1.37
C ASP A 55 -3.10 17.77 0.32
N VAL A 56 -2.40 17.70 -0.82
CA VAL A 56 -2.53 18.66 -1.94
C VAL A 56 -3.74 18.34 -2.85
N LYS A 57 -4.57 17.34 -2.49
CA LYS A 57 -5.67 16.85 -3.34
C LYS A 57 -7.05 17.37 -2.93
#